data_AF-A0AAJ1NU16-F1
#
_entry.id   AF-A0AAJ1NU16-F1
#
_cell.length_a   1.000
_cell.length_b   1.000
_cell.length_c   1.000
_cell.angle_alpha   90.00
_cell.angle_beta   90.00
_cell.angle_gamma   90.00
#
_symmetry.space_group_name_H-M   'P 1'
#
loop_
_entity.id
_entity.type
_entity.pdbx_description
1 polymer ?
#
loop_
_entity_poly.entity_id
_entity_poly.type
_entity_poly.pdbx_seq_one_letter_code
_entity_poly.pdbx_strand_id
1 'polypeptide(L)'
;MHVFSVDGEVYSAPWDDIFFTTGDCVTHKLTKRKNYDIRGHVLAEDRKTVLKTFTLSVSAPLREDLYRNWEFVRRYMEEGPEAVAGVLKLMPPVEGRREGIFFGYWYLMFSATYGAPFFVVPFLMALYLTAWPFRVFAMYTCRIPRWSEEVQASCVIAPDDPWDISAAQNPRSLWRWMLGMDKSHSMVDKKRAMMEVKK
;
A
#
# COMPACT_ATOMS: atom_id res chain seq x y z
N MET A 1 1.17 -11.84 -12.14
CA MET A 1 1.43 -10.57 -11.43
C MET A 1 1.84 -9.51 -12.45
N HIS A 2 1.25 -8.32 -12.38
CA HIS A 2 1.64 -7.18 -13.22
C HIS A 2 2.49 -6.20 -12.39
N VAL A 3 3.55 -5.65 -13.00
CA VAL A 3 4.49 -4.75 -12.34
C VAL A 3 4.64 -3.48 -13.16
N PHE A 4 4.56 -2.33 -12.48
CA PHE A 4 4.88 -1.02 -13.03
C PHE A 4 6.26 -0.58 -12.51
N SER A 5 7.24 -0.49 -13.41
CA SER A 5 8.61 -0.06 -13.09
C SER A 5 8.68 1.45 -12.84
N VAL A 6 9.71 1.87 -12.09
CA VAL A 6 10.06 3.29 -11.91
C VAL A 6 10.35 3.97 -13.25
N ASP A 7 10.90 3.22 -14.21
CA ASP A 7 11.19 3.70 -15.56
C ASP A 7 9.93 3.86 -16.42
N GLY A 8 8.75 3.45 -15.92
CA GLY A 8 7.47 3.49 -16.61
C GLY A 8 7.18 2.26 -17.48
N GLU A 9 8.04 1.25 -17.44
CA GLU A 9 7.81 -0.03 -18.10
C GLU A 9 6.73 -0.83 -17.35
N VAL A 10 5.82 -1.44 -18.09
CA VAL A 10 4.83 -2.38 -17.56
C VAL A 10 5.16 -3.76 -18.07
N TYR A 11 5.33 -4.72 -17.16
CA TYR A 11 5.60 -6.11 -17.51
C TYR A 11 4.82 -7.06 -16.60
N SER A 12 4.69 -8.30 -17.04
CA SER A 12 3.94 -9.33 -16.35
C SER A 12 4.83 -10.55 -16.13
N ALA A 13 4.74 -11.15 -14.95
CA ALA A 13 5.41 -12.39 -14.61
C ALA A 13 4.44 -13.33 -13.87
N PRO A 14 4.47 -14.65 -14.13
CA PRO A 14 3.76 -15.64 -13.32
C PRO A 14 4.22 -15.54 -11.86
N TRP A 15 3.29 -15.64 -10.91
CA TRP A 15 3.62 -15.54 -9.47
C TRP A 15 4.64 -16.59 -9.05
N ASP A 16 4.46 -17.82 -9.51
CA ASP A 16 5.28 -18.98 -9.15
C ASP A 16 6.71 -18.93 -9.70
N ASP A 17 6.96 -18.11 -10.71
CA ASP A 17 8.28 -17.94 -11.35
C ASP A 17 9.10 -16.81 -10.72
N ILE A 18 8.52 -16.03 -9.81
CA ILE A 18 9.20 -14.89 -9.18
C ILE A 18 9.99 -15.38 -7.96
N PHE A 19 11.29 -15.07 -7.95
CA PHE A 19 12.13 -15.35 -6.80
C PHE A 19 12.08 -14.18 -5.80
N PHE A 20 11.50 -14.42 -4.61
CA PHE A 20 11.43 -13.41 -3.55
C PHE A 20 12.59 -13.53 -2.56
N THR A 21 13.16 -12.38 -2.20
CA THR A 21 14.22 -12.29 -1.17
C THR A 21 14.14 -10.96 -0.43
N THR A 22 14.80 -10.87 0.72
CA THR A 22 14.95 -9.60 1.45
C THR A 22 16.19 -8.85 0.96
N GLY A 23 16.04 -7.57 0.61
CA GLY A 23 17.15 -6.70 0.23
C GLY A 23 17.51 -5.69 1.33
N ASP A 24 18.76 -5.22 1.30
CA ASP A 24 19.19 -4.07 2.09
C ASP A 24 18.87 -2.80 1.27
N CYS A 25 17.96 -1.94 1.75
CA CYS A 25 17.46 -0.80 0.97
C CYS A 25 18.18 0.52 1.26
N VAL A 26 18.52 0.80 2.53
CA VAL A 26 19.23 2.02 2.92
C VAL A 26 20.17 1.73 4.08
N THR A 27 21.46 2.04 3.90
CA THR A 27 22.39 2.20 5.04
C THR A 27 22.53 3.68 5.34
N HIS A 28 21.91 4.15 6.43
CA HIS A 28 22.11 5.52 6.88
C HIS A 28 23.55 5.68 7.38
N LYS A 29 24.43 6.32 6.60
CA LYS A 29 25.87 6.46 6.92
C LYS A 29 26.13 7.04 8.32
N LEU A 30 25.27 7.94 8.79
CA LEU A 30 25.40 8.57 10.12
C LEU A 30 24.92 7.66 11.27
N THR A 31 23.83 6.93 11.09
CA THR A 31 23.18 6.17 12.18
C THR A 31 23.45 4.68 12.12
N LYS A 32 24.15 4.20 11.08
CA LYS A 32 24.34 2.77 10.73
C LYS A 32 23.04 1.95 10.69
N ARG A 33 21.88 2.60 10.64
CA ARG A 33 20.59 1.92 10.55
C ARG A 33 20.44 1.35 9.14
N LYS A 34 20.07 0.08 9.09
CA LYS A 34 19.68 -0.63 7.88
C LYS A 34 18.16 -0.76 7.87
N ASN A 35 17.57 -0.48 6.72
CA ASN A 35 16.21 -0.90 6.43
C ASN A 35 16.27 -2.08 5.45
N TYR A 36 15.29 -2.97 5.59
CA TYR A 36 15.07 -4.12 4.74
C TYR A 36 13.81 -3.91 3.91
N ASP A 37 13.80 -4.44 2.69
CA ASP A 37 12.65 -4.53 1.81
C ASP A 37 12.48 -5.97 1.32
N ILE A 38 11.31 -6.28 0.73
CA ILE A 38 11.11 -7.53 -0.01
C ILE A 38 11.26 -7.21 -1.50
N ARG A 39 12.11 -7.98 -2.18
CA ARG A 39 12.38 -7.87 -3.62
C ARG A 39 11.89 -9.11 -4.33
N GLY A 40 11.19 -8.89 -5.44
CA GLY A 40 10.88 -9.94 -6.40
C GLY A 40 11.84 -9.85 -7.58
N HIS A 41 12.46 -10.97 -7.92
CA HIS A 41 13.37 -11.11 -9.04
C HIS A 41 12.74 -12.00 -10.11
N VAL A 42 12.60 -11.48 -11.32
CA VAL A 42 12.28 -12.27 -12.51
C VAL A 42 13.59 -12.79 -13.07
N LEU A 43 13.74 -14.11 -13.08
CA LEU A 43 14.97 -14.78 -13.52
C LEU A 43 14.88 -15.20 -14.98
N ALA A 44 16.03 -15.32 -15.64
CA ALA A 44 16.14 -15.99 -16.93
C ALA A 44 15.99 -17.51 -16.79
N GLU A 45 15.91 -18.24 -17.91
CA GLU A 45 15.80 -19.70 -17.93
C GLU A 45 16.92 -20.41 -17.17
N ASP A 46 18.10 -19.79 -17.10
CA ASP A 46 19.27 -20.30 -16.37
C ASP A 46 19.12 -20.26 -14.83
N ARG A 47 18.05 -19.62 -14.32
CA ARG A 47 17.76 -19.35 -12.90
C ARG A 47 18.92 -18.69 -12.13
N LYS A 48 19.84 -18.05 -12.83
CA LYS A 48 21.02 -17.37 -12.27
C LYS A 48 21.07 -15.91 -12.65
N THR A 49 20.58 -15.57 -13.85
CA THR A 49 20.56 -14.21 -14.35
C THR A 49 19.26 -13.52 -13.95
N VAL A 50 19.35 -12.39 -13.26
CA VAL A 50 18.20 -11.55 -12.92
C VAL A 50 17.88 -10.64 -14.10
N LEU A 51 16.70 -10.81 -14.71
CA LEU A 51 16.23 -10.00 -15.82
C LEU A 51 15.60 -8.69 -15.33
N LYS A 52 14.72 -8.80 -14.32
CA LYS A 52 14.01 -7.65 -13.74
C LYS A 52 13.92 -7.81 -12.23
N THR A 53 13.92 -6.68 -11.53
CA THR A 53 13.73 -6.62 -10.08
C THR A 53 12.65 -5.59 -9.78
N PHE A 54 11.78 -5.91 -8.84
CA PHE A 54 10.84 -4.97 -8.25
C PHE A 54 10.84 -5.11 -6.73
N THR A 55 10.32 -4.10 -6.04
CA THR A 55 10.22 -4.08 -4.58
C THR A 55 8.78 -4.00 -4.14
N LEU A 56 8.44 -4.71 -3.06
CA LEU A 56 7.16 -4.51 -2.38
C LEU A 56 7.18 -3.16 -1.63
N SER A 57 5.99 -2.65 -1.31
CA SER A 57 5.79 -1.27 -0.84
C SER A 57 6.24 -1.00 0.59
N VAL A 58 6.57 -2.02 1.37
CA VAL A 58 6.94 -1.90 2.78
C VAL A 58 8.44 -2.07 2.96
N SER A 59 9.04 -1.13 3.71
CA SER A 59 10.39 -1.27 4.23
C SER A 59 10.37 -1.12 5.75
N ALA A 60 11.25 -1.86 6.42
CA ALA A 60 11.28 -1.92 7.88
C ALA A 60 12.72 -2.07 8.42
N PRO A 61 13.00 -1.62 9.65
CA PRO A 61 14.33 -1.75 10.24
C PRO A 61 14.68 -3.20 10.61
N LEU A 62 13.68 -4.04 10.87
CA LEU A 62 13.81 -5.46 11.19
C LEU A 62 13.17 -6.30 10.09
N ARG A 63 13.70 -7.51 9.84
CA ARG A 63 13.17 -8.40 8.79
C ARG A 63 11.82 -9.00 9.19
N GLU A 64 11.63 -9.22 10.48
CA GLU A 64 10.42 -9.80 11.07
C GLU A 64 9.19 -8.91 10.83
N ASP A 65 9.39 -7.59 10.79
CA ASP A 65 8.34 -6.62 10.49
C ASP A 65 7.81 -6.75 9.06
N LEU A 66 8.62 -7.31 8.15
CA LEU A 66 8.22 -7.54 6.76
C LEU A 66 7.32 -8.77 6.60
N TYR A 67 7.34 -9.72 7.55
CA TYR A 67 6.59 -10.98 7.43
C TYR A 67 5.09 -10.75 7.32
N ARG A 68 4.56 -9.74 8.00
CA ARG A 68 3.13 -9.40 7.92
C ARG A 68 2.75 -8.87 6.54
N ASN A 69 3.63 -8.10 5.91
CA ASN A 69 3.42 -7.62 4.56
C ASN A 69 3.59 -8.74 3.53
N TRP A 70 4.61 -9.59 3.71
CA TRP A 70 4.80 -10.78 2.88
C TRP A 70 3.56 -11.68 2.91
N GLU A 71 3.07 -12.01 4.11
CA GLU A 71 1.93 -12.89 4.27
C GLU A 71 0.66 -12.30 3.67
N PHE A 72 0.47 -10.97 3.76
CA PHE A 72 -0.61 -10.30 3.06
C PHE A 72 -0.52 -10.49 1.54
N VAL A 73 0.66 -10.28 0.93
CA VAL A 73 0.84 -10.42 -0.52
C VAL A 73 0.72 -11.88 -0.95
N ARG A 74 1.35 -12.82 -0.24
CA ARG A 74 1.27 -14.26 -0.51
C ARG A 74 -0.17 -14.74 -0.50
N ARG A 75 -0.92 -14.45 0.57
CA ARG A 75 -2.33 -14.84 0.69
C ARG A 75 -3.20 -14.20 -0.39
N TYR A 76 -2.96 -12.93 -0.73
CA TYR A 76 -3.69 -12.29 -1.81
C TYR A 76 -3.46 -12.98 -3.17
N MET A 77 -2.21 -13.37 -3.46
CA MET A 77 -1.84 -13.97 -4.74
C MET A 77 -2.23 -15.45 -4.85
N GLU A 78 -2.19 -16.20 -3.74
CA GLU A 78 -2.46 -17.65 -3.72
C GLU A 78 -3.90 -18.00 -3.30
N GLU A 79 -4.46 -17.31 -2.31
CA GLU A 79 -5.80 -17.57 -1.75
C GLU A 79 -6.84 -16.55 -2.26
N GLY A 80 -6.40 -15.47 -2.94
CA GLY A 80 -7.27 -14.43 -3.48
C GLY A 80 -7.61 -13.31 -2.48
N PRO A 81 -8.47 -12.35 -2.90
CA PRO A 81 -8.75 -11.14 -2.12
C PRO A 81 -9.54 -11.41 -0.83
N GLU A 82 -10.36 -12.46 -0.80
CA GLU A 82 -11.19 -12.83 0.35
C GLU A 82 -10.36 -13.15 1.60
N ALA A 83 -9.18 -13.75 1.41
CA ALA A 83 -8.26 -14.12 2.48
C ALA A 83 -7.71 -12.92 3.26
N VAL A 84 -7.65 -11.76 2.61
CA VAL A 84 -6.99 -10.54 3.14
C VAL A 84 -7.93 -9.35 3.29
N ALA A 85 -9.12 -9.37 2.71
CA ALA A 85 -10.07 -8.26 2.74
C ALA A 85 -10.39 -7.80 4.18
N GLY A 86 -10.47 -8.74 5.14
CA GLY A 86 -10.75 -8.44 6.54
C GLY A 86 -9.66 -7.66 7.28
N VAL A 87 -8.42 -7.63 6.77
CA VAL A 87 -7.34 -6.84 7.39
C VAL A 87 -7.26 -5.41 6.85
N LEU A 88 -7.98 -5.11 5.77
CA LEU A 88 -7.97 -3.80 5.15
C LEU A 88 -8.72 -2.79 6.02
N LYS A 89 -8.00 -1.76 6.45
CA LYS A 89 -8.54 -0.70 7.33
C LYS A 89 -8.74 0.64 6.63
N LEU A 90 -7.89 0.93 5.65
CA LEU A 90 -7.88 2.20 4.92
C LEU A 90 -7.22 2.00 3.57
N MET A 91 -7.82 2.54 2.51
CA MET A 91 -7.24 2.55 1.16
C MET A 91 -6.90 3.99 0.73
N PRO A 92 -5.63 4.35 0.50
CA PRO A 92 -5.29 5.67 -0.01
C PRO A 92 -6.02 5.99 -1.34
N PRO A 93 -6.62 7.18 -1.50
CA PRO A 93 -7.38 7.56 -2.69
C PRO A 93 -6.47 7.97 -3.86
N VAL A 94 -5.57 7.08 -4.26
CA VAL A 94 -4.51 7.35 -5.27
C VAL A 94 -4.78 6.71 -6.63
N GLU A 95 -5.91 6.02 -6.78
CA GLU A 95 -6.30 5.41 -8.04
C GLU A 95 -6.64 6.50 -9.08
N GLY A 96 -5.83 6.58 -10.14
CA GLY A 96 -6.00 7.56 -11.23
C GLY A 96 -5.77 9.02 -10.85
N ARG A 97 -5.43 9.33 -9.59
CA ARG A 97 -5.26 10.70 -9.09
C ARG A 97 -4.16 10.81 -8.04
N ARG A 98 -3.71 12.04 -7.79
CA ARG A 98 -2.78 12.33 -6.69
C ARG A 98 -3.50 12.28 -5.35
N GLU A 99 -2.76 11.92 -4.30
CA GLU A 99 -3.24 11.98 -2.93
C GLU A 99 -3.75 13.39 -2.60
N GLY A 100 -4.95 13.49 -2.01
CA GLY A 100 -5.50 14.77 -1.58
C GLY A 100 -4.67 15.38 -0.46
N ILE A 101 -4.42 16.68 -0.51
CA ILE A 101 -3.54 17.40 0.43
C ILE A 101 -3.91 17.14 1.91
N PHE A 102 -5.22 17.21 2.24
CA PHE A 102 -5.72 16.94 3.59
C PHE A 102 -5.67 15.46 3.96
N PHE A 103 -5.93 14.57 2.98
CA PHE A 103 -5.79 13.13 3.19
C PHE A 103 -4.34 12.80 3.55
N GLY A 104 -3.37 13.31 2.78
CA GLY A 104 -1.96 13.07 3.01
C GLY A 104 -1.46 13.60 4.34
N TYR A 105 -2.00 14.74 4.82
CA TYR A 105 -1.72 15.21 6.18
C TYR A 105 -2.20 14.20 7.23
N TRP A 106 -3.48 13.83 7.20
CA TRP A 106 -4.06 12.89 8.17
C TRP A 106 -3.42 11.50 8.09
N TYR A 107 -3.09 11.02 6.89
CA TYR A 107 -2.39 9.75 6.68
C TYR A 107 -0.98 9.77 7.26
N LEU A 108 -0.20 10.84 7.00
CA LEU A 108 1.13 11.03 7.59
C LEU A 108 1.04 11.09 9.12
N MET A 109 0.07 11.84 9.63
CA MET A 109 -0.20 11.96 11.06
C MET A 109 -0.53 10.61 11.70
N PHE A 110 -1.36 9.80 11.06
CA PHE A 110 -1.70 8.47 11.55
C PHE A 110 -0.47 7.57 11.62
N SER A 111 0.35 7.50 10.55
CA SER A 111 1.56 6.68 10.57
C SER A 111 2.54 7.10 11.67
N ALA A 112 2.57 8.39 11.98
CA ALA A 112 3.46 8.97 12.98
C ALA A 112 3.01 8.79 14.43
N THR A 113 1.69 8.76 14.65
CA THR A 113 1.09 8.74 15.99
C THR A 113 0.61 7.34 16.37
N TYR A 114 0.72 6.37 15.46
CA TYR A 114 0.34 4.99 15.70
C TYR A 114 1.15 4.41 16.88
N GLY A 115 0.47 4.11 17.99
CA GLY A 115 1.08 3.60 19.22
C GLY A 115 1.67 4.67 20.16
N ALA A 116 1.56 5.96 19.84
CA ALA A 116 2.01 7.03 20.72
C ALA A 116 1.01 7.28 21.88
N PRO A 117 1.48 7.63 23.08
CA PRO A 117 0.58 8.04 24.17
C PRO A 117 -0.22 9.29 23.79
N PHE A 118 -1.51 9.33 24.16
CA PHE A 118 -2.45 10.38 23.73
C PHE A 118 -1.96 11.81 24.02
N PHE A 119 -1.30 12.03 25.16
CA PHE A 119 -0.78 13.36 25.54
C PHE A 119 0.40 13.84 24.68
N VAL A 120 1.08 12.94 23.95
CA VAL A 120 2.18 13.26 23.03
C VAL A 120 1.65 13.61 21.64
N VAL A 121 0.43 13.20 21.30
CA VAL A 121 -0.19 13.40 19.97
C VAL A 121 -0.20 14.87 19.54
N PRO A 122 -0.62 15.86 20.38
CA PRO A 122 -0.61 17.27 19.96
C PRO A 122 0.79 17.79 19.60
N PHE A 123 1.82 17.34 20.33
CA PHE A 123 3.20 17.70 20.04
C PHE A 123 3.68 17.10 18.71
N LEU A 124 3.38 15.81 18.47
CA LEU A 124 3.67 15.18 17.18
C LEU A 124 2.90 15.87 16.03
N MET A 125 1.66 16.28 16.25
CA MET A 125 0.88 17.03 15.24
C MET A 125 1.57 18.30 14.79
N ALA A 126 2.12 19.08 15.74
CA ALA A 126 2.88 20.28 15.43
C ALA A 126 4.18 19.94 14.67
N LEU A 127 4.89 18.90 15.08
CA LEU A 127 6.12 18.46 14.41
C LEU A 127 5.86 18.02 12.97
N TYR A 128 4.86 17.19 12.72
CA TYR A 128 4.56 16.66 11.38
C TYR A 128 3.93 17.70 10.45
N LEU A 129 3.38 18.80 10.97
CA LEU A 129 3.02 19.95 10.16
C LEU A 129 4.23 20.53 9.42
N THR A 130 5.44 20.44 9.99
CA THR A 130 6.68 20.85 9.33
C THR A 130 7.11 19.89 8.21
N ALA A 131 6.76 18.61 8.33
CA ALA A 131 7.07 17.58 7.33
C ALA A 131 6.05 17.55 6.18
N TRP A 132 4.82 18.03 6.42
CA TRP A 132 3.72 17.99 5.45
C TRP A 132 4.02 18.69 4.11
N PRO A 133 4.64 19.89 4.06
CA PRO A 133 5.01 20.51 2.79
C PRO A 133 5.91 19.64 1.92
N PHE A 134 6.84 18.89 2.52
CA PHE A 134 7.72 17.97 1.79
C PHE A 134 6.96 16.78 1.21
N ARG A 135 5.92 16.28 1.92
CA ARG A 135 5.03 15.25 1.37
C ARG A 135 4.23 15.79 0.19
N VAL A 136 3.67 16.99 0.32
CA VAL A 136 2.95 17.64 -0.79
C VAL A 136 3.89 17.80 -1.99
N PHE A 137 5.10 18.31 -1.79
CA PHE A 137 6.10 18.41 -2.86
C PHE A 137 6.36 17.05 -3.53
N ALA A 138 6.66 16.00 -2.76
CA ALA A 138 6.90 14.66 -3.28
C ALA A 138 5.71 14.12 -4.09
N MET A 139 4.48 14.26 -3.59
CA MET A 139 3.29 13.78 -4.30
C MET A 139 3.04 14.52 -5.61
N TYR A 140 3.41 15.80 -5.69
CA TYR A 140 3.26 16.59 -6.91
C TYR A 140 4.39 16.40 -7.92
N THR A 141 5.56 15.93 -7.50
CA THR A 141 6.66 15.58 -8.40
C THR A 141 6.58 14.14 -8.90
N CYS A 142 5.91 13.24 -8.18
CA CYS A 142 5.68 11.87 -8.62
C CYS A 142 4.74 11.79 -9.84
N ARG A 143 5.06 10.83 -10.72
CA ARG A 143 4.18 10.41 -11.82
C ARG A 143 3.04 9.54 -11.26
N ILE A 144 1.87 9.64 -11.88
CA ILE A 144 0.73 8.78 -11.54
C ILE A 144 0.92 7.47 -12.31
N PRO A 145 1.03 6.31 -11.64
CA PRO A 145 1.13 5.03 -12.35
C PRO A 145 -0.18 4.76 -13.09
N ARG A 146 -0.07 4.36 -14.36
CA ARG A 146 -1.20 3.95 -15.19
C ARG A 146 -0.88 2.58 -15.79
N TRP A 147 -1.81 1.66 -15.65
CA TRP A 147 -1.73 0.35 -16.29
C TRP A 147 -1.96 0.50 -17.80
N SER A 148 -1.26 -0.31 -18.60
CA SER A 148 -1.52 -0.41 -20.04
C SER A 148 -2.93 -0.95 -20.31
N GLU A 149 -3.47 -0.66 -21.49
CA GLU A 149 -4.80 -1.14 -21.88
C GLU A 149 -4.88 -2.68 -21.87
N GLU A 150 -3.81 -3.36 -22.25
CA GLU A 150 -3.71 -4.82 -22.18
C GLU A 150 -3.88 -5.36 -20.75
N VAL A 151 -3.23 -4.73 -19.77
CA VAL A 151 -3.36 -5.12 -18.35
C VAL A 151 -4.78 -4.85 -17.86
N GLN A 152 -5.35 -3.69 -18.21
CA GLN A 152 -6.72 -3.36 -17.82
C GLN A 152 -7.74 -4.34 -18.43
N ALA A 153 -7.55 -4.74 -19.69
CA ALA A 153 -8.39 -5.72 -20.36
C ALA A 153 -8.26 -7.13 -19.76
N SER A 154 -7.09 -7.49 -19.24
CA SER A 154 -6.88 -8.77 -18.54
C SER A 154 -7.43 -8.81 -17.11
N CYS A 155 -7.57 -7.64 -16.47
CA CYS A 155 -7.94 -7.46 -15.07
C CYS A 155 -9.34 -6.82 -14.93
N VAL A 156 -10.32 -7.29 -15.71
CA VAL A 156 -11.69 -6.78 -15.64
C VAL A 156 -12.36 -7.25 -14.35
N ILE A 157 -12.76 -6.30 -13.52
CA ILE A 157 -13.49 -6.55 -12.27
C ILE A 157 -14.98 -6.70 -12.56
N ALA A 158 -15.60 -7.74 -12.02
CA ALA A 158 -17.05 -7.92 -12.14
C ALA A 158 -17.79 -6.78 -11.44
N PRO A 159 -18.84 -6.19 -12.04
CA PRO A 159 -19.57 -5.07 -11.43
C PRO A 159 -20.19 -5.37 -10.06
N ASP A 160 -20.37 -6.64 -9.74
CA ASP A 160 -20.94 -7.16 -8.51
C ASP A 160 -19.93 -7.85 -7.58
N ASP A 161 -18.64 -7.68 -7.82
CA ASP A 161 -17.59 -8.25 -6.98
C ASP A 161 -17.65 -7.67 -5.55
N PRO A 162 -17.92 -8.50 -4.51
CA PRO A 162 -17.96 -8.04 -3.12
C PRO A 162 -16.58 -7.66 -2.57
N TRP A 163 -15.50 -8.03 -3.24
CA TRP A 163 -14.12 -7.81 -2.83
C TRP A 163 -13.45 -6.64 -3.54
N ASP A 164 -14.15 -5.98 -4.46
CA ASP A 164 -13.75 -4.68 -5.04
C ASP A 164 -13.83 -3.57 -3.97
N ILE A 165 -12.77 -3.48 -3.18
CA ILE A 165 -12.61 -2.53 -2.08
C ILE A 165 -11.65 -1.42 -2.53
N SER A 166 -12.18 -0.20 -2.59
CA SER A 166 -11.45 1.00 -2.98
C SER A 166 -11.57 2.08 -1.91
N ALA A 167 -11.01 3.26 -2.20
CA ALA A 167 -11.12 4.41 -1.33
C ALA A 167 -12.59 4.89 -1.14
N ALA A 168 -13.56 4.42 -1.92
CA ALA A 168 -14.98 4.69 -1.71
C ALA A 168 -15.49 4.07 -0.39
N GLN A 169 -14.89 2.96 0.04
CA GLN A 169 -15.25 2.27 1.27
C GLN A 169 -14.60 2.87 2.51
N ASN A 170 -13.66 3.82 2.39
CA ASN A 170 -13.03 4.50 3.51
C ASN A 170 -14.04 5.15 4.49
N PRO A 171 -13.63 5.41 5.74
CA PRO A 171 -14.48 6.11 6.69
C PRO A 171 -14.72 7.55 6.19
N ARG A 172 -15.95 8.05 6.36
CA ARG A 172 -16.33 9.39 5.89
C ARG A 172 -15.48 10.50 6.52
N SER A 173 -15.11 10.32 7.79
CA SER A 173 -14.29 11.25 8.56
C SER A 173 -13.01 10.57 9.02
N LEU A 174 -11.95 10.67 8.22
CA LEU A 174 -10.66 10.03 8.49
C LEU A 174 -10.11 10.38 9.87
N TRP A 175 -10.14 11.66 10.25
CA TRP A 175 -9.68 12.11 11.55
C TRP A 175 -10.44 11.49 12.73
N ARG A 176 -11.78 11.38 12.65
CA ARG A 176 -12.59 10.73 13.69
C ARG A 176 -12.27 9.25 13.81
N TRP A 177 -12.13 8.58 12.67
CA TRP A 177 -11.72 7.18 12.62
C TRP A 177 -10.31 6.98 13.21
N MET A 178 -9.36 7.83 12.83
CA MET A 178 -7.97 7.81 13.33
C MET A 178 -7.88 8.07 14.84
N LEU A 179 -8.74 8.94 15.39
CA LEU A 179 -8.83 9.18 16.83
C LEU A 179 -9.61 8.08 17.58
N GLY A 180 -9.98 6.98 16.91
CA GLY A 180 -10.70 5.86 17.51
C GLY A 180 -12.15 6.19 17.90
N MET A 181 -12.72 7.25 17.33
CA MET A 181 -14.13 7.63 17.54
C MET A 181 -15.09 6.82 16.64
N ASP A 182 -14.56 6.12 15.63
CA ASP A 182 -15.31 5.24 14.73
C ASP A 182 -14.66 3.84 14.73
N LYS A 183 -14.95 3.05 15.78
CA LYS A 183 -14.34 1.73 16.01
C LYS A 183 -15.02 0.60 15.22
N SER A 184 -16.23 0.82 14.72
CA SER A 184 -17.03 -0.15 13.96
C SER A 184 -16.71 -0.17 12.47
N HIS A 185 -15.75 0.63 12.01
CA HIS A 185 -15.47 0.75 10.59
C HIS A 185 -14.88 -0.53 10.01
N SER A 186 -15.60 -1.10 9.04
CA SER A 186 -15.18 -2.22 8.20
C SER A 186 -15.48 -1.88 6.75
N MET A 187 -14.44 -1.88 5.91
CA MET A 187 -14.60 -1.57 4.48
C MET A 187 -15.40 -2.66 3.76
N VAL A 188 -15.24 -3.93 4.18
CA VAL A 188 -15.98 -5.08 3.65
C VAL A 188 -17.46 -4.96 3.96
N ASP A 189 -17.83 -4.68 5.21
CA ASP A 189 -19.24 -4.59 5.61
C ASP A 189 -19.93 -3.41 4.93
N LYS A 190 -19.21 -2.29 4.76
CA LYS A 190 -19.71 -1.14 4.01
C LYS A 190 -19.92 -1.46 2.53
N LYS A 191 -19.02 -2.23 1.89
CA LYS A 191 -19.21 -2.70 0.51
C LYS A 191 -20.45 -3.60 0.40
N ARG A 192 -20.60 -4.57 1.30
CA ARG A 192 -21.76 -5.47 1.34
C ARG A 192 -23.08 -4.70 1.50
N ALA A 193 -23.16 -3.77 2.44
CA ALA A 193 -24.34 -2.92 2.62
C ALA A 193 -24.67 -2.08 1.38
N MET A 194 -23.66 -1.55 0.68
CA MET A 194 -23.88 -0.81 -0.59
C MET A 194 -24.42 -1.71 -1.70
N MET A 195 -24.01 -2.98 -1.74
CA MET A 195 -24.49 -3.96 -2.72
C MET A 195 -25.93 -4.39 -2.44
N GLU A 196 -26.32 -4.53 -1.16
CA GLU A 196 -27.69 -4.86 -0.76
C GLU A 196 -28.70 -3.77 -1.12
N VAL A 197 -28.33 -2.50 -0.97
CA VAL A 197 -29.19 -1.35 -1.32
C VAL A 197 -29.40 -1.21 -2.84
N LYS A 198 -28.52 -1.80 -3.66
CA LYS A 198 -28.57 -1.72 -5.12
C LYS A 198 -29.40 -2.84 -5.77
N LYS A 199 -29.75 -3.90 -5.01
CA LYS A 199 -30.65 -4.98 -5.45
C LYS A 199 -32.10 -4.57 -5.26
#